data_AF-A0AA37MCE9-F1
#
_entry.id   AF-A0AA37MCE9-F1
#
_cell.length_a   1.000
_cell.length_b   1.000
_cell.length_c   1.000
_cell.angle_alpha   90.00
_cell.angle_beta   90.00
_cell.angle_gamma   90.00
#
_symmetry.space_group_name_H-M   'P 1'
#
loop_
_entity.id
_entity.type
_entity.pdbx_description
1 polymer ?
#
loop_
_entity_poly.entity_id
_entity_poly.type
_entity_poly.pdbx_seq_one_letter_code
_entity_poly.pdbx_strand_id
1 'polypeptide(L)'
;MPAEDMPDLANWLACVHPEDRDTAVQAMDRVGGGETFVLEYRILRASDQLVRRIRDTFFSIPGVDGRIRSAVGIAQDVTVDTGLRAYVVAVGDVPRRGLVDDALQASGYEVRAFASGQALLEMAGSLKPGCVVFNLEEASDIVVASELKASRAHLPVVAVGASGGDVGFGVRVMKAGAVDFLELPLAPEALLLTVKTALAEIQAEADRARQR
;
A
#
# COMPACT_ATOMS: atom_id res chain seq x y z
N MET A 1 -17.28 21.13 21.27
CA MET A 1 -18.55 21.14 20.52
C MET A 1 -18.86 19.68 20.22
N PRO A 2 -20.01 19.12 20.62
CA PRO A 2 -20.37 17.75 20.25
C PRO A 2 -20.49 17.62 18.73
N ALA A 3 -20.24 16.44 18.18
CA ALA A 3 -20.24 16.21 16.72
C ALA A 3 -21.57 16.66 16.07
N GLU A 4 -22.68 16.52 16.80
CA GLU A 4 -24.05 16.88 16.40
C GLU A 4 -24.26 18.37 16.07
N ASP A 5 -23.38 19.26 16.55
CA ASP A 5 -23.47 20.71 16.33
C ASP A 5 -22.64 21.19 15.11
N MET A 6 -21.96 20.28 14.40
CA MET A 6 -21.24 20.63 13.17
C MET A 6 -22.22 20.81 11.99
N PRO A 7 -22.25 21.98 11.32
CA PRO A 7 -23.28 22.34 10.35
C PRO A 7 -23.28 21.52 9.05
N ASP A 8 -22.41 20.52 8.92
CA ASP A 8 -22.34 19.65 7.73
C ASP A 8 -22.17 18.15 8.07
N LEU A 9 -22.26 17.76 9.35
CA LEU A 9 -22.06 16.36 9.75
C LEU A 9 -23.13 15.44 9.17
N ALA A 10 -24.40 15.86 9.22
CA ALA A 10 -25.52 15.06 8.74
C ALA A 10 -25.45 14.82 7.21
N ASN A 11 -25.03 15.83 6.44
CA ASN A 11 -24.86 15.70 4.99
C ASN A 11 -23.67 14.81 4.64
N TRP A 12 -22.58 14.95 5.39
CA TRP A 12 -21.42 14.10 5.24
C TRP A 12 -21.76 12.63 5.56
N LEU A 13 -22.37 12.35 6.72
CA LEU A 13 -22.82 11.01 7.11
C LEU A 13 -23.83 10.40 6.13
N ALA A 14 -24.68 11.22 5.52
CA ALA A 14 -25.60 10.75 4.47
C ALA A 14 -24.84 10.22 3.25
N CYS A 15 -23.69 10.81 2.93
CA CYS A 15 -22.79 10.33 1.88
C CYS A 15 -21.97 9.11 2.32
N VAL A 16 -21.68 8.92 3.62
CA VAL A 16 -20.93 7.75 4.13
C VAL A 16 -21.70 6.45 3.91
N HIS A 17 -21.00 5.41 3.44
CA HIS A 17 -21.54 4.08 3.25
C HIS A 17 -22.12 3.54 4.57
N PRO A 18 -23.31 2.92 4.57
CA PRO A 18 -24.01 2.55 5.80
C PRO A 18 -23.17 1.77 6.82
N GLU A 19 -22.33 0.83 6.36
CA GLU A 19 -21.44 0.02 7.21
C GLU A 19 -20.30 0.82 7.88
N ASP A 20 -19.94 1.99 7.33
CA ASP A 20 -18.81 2.79 7.83
C ASP A 20 -19.28 3.96 8.71
N ARG A 21 -20.59 4.16 8.86
CA ARG A 21 -21.18 5.33 9.57
C ARG A 21 -20.83 5.36 11.05
N ASP A 22 -20.88 4.23 11.74
CA ASP A 22 -20.59 4.19 13.18
C ASP A 22 -19.12 4.57 13.45
N THR A 23 -18.20 4.04 12.65
CA THR A 23 -16.78 4.40 12.71
C THR A 23 -16.56 5.89 12.39
N ALA A 24 -17.27 6.40 11.38
CA ALA A 24 -17.23 7.81 10.99
C ALA A 24 -17.73 8.75 12.11
N VAL A 25 -18.78 8.39 12.84
CA VAL A 25 -19.27 9.16 13.99
C VAL A 25 -18.24 9.17 15.12
N GLN A 26 -17.71 8.01 15.49
CA GLN A 26 -16.67 7.91 16.55
C GLN A 26 -15.42 8.72 16.21
N ALA A 27 -15.04 8.71 14.93
CA ALA A 27 -13.97 9.56 14.41
C ALA A 27 -14.27 11.05 14.68
N MET A 28 -15.47 11.53 14.37
CA MET A 28 -15.82 12.94 14.59
C MET A 28 -15.79 13.35 16.07
N ASP A 29 -16.20 12.48 16.98
CA ASP A 29 -16.12 12.74 18.43
C ASP A 29 -14.66 12.97 18.88
N ARG A 30 -13.71 12.19 18.33
CA ARG A 30 -12.28 12.35 18.60
C ARG A 30 -11.72 13.67 18.07
N VAL A 31 -12.11 14.09 16.87
CA VAL A 31 -11.73 15.41 16.33
C VAL A 31 -12.33 16.54 17.18
N GLY A 32 -13.57 16.36 17.65
CA GLY A 32 -14.23 17.29 18.58
C GLY A 32 -13.50 17.43 19.92
N GLY A 33 -12.75 16.40 20.31
CA GLY A 33 -11.84 16.39 21.46
C GLY A 33 -10.46 17.04 21.21
N GLY A 34 -10.15 17.43 19.96
CA GLY A 34 -8.89 18.07 19.59
C GLY A 34 -7.86 17.14 18.94
N GLU A 35 -8.22 15.89 18.66
CA GLU A 35 -7.32 14.95 17.99
C GLU A 35 -7.24 15.19 16.47
N THR A 36 -6.04 15.05 15.92
CA THR A 36 -5.80 14.97 14.48
C THR A 36 -5.57 13.51 14.11
N PHE A 37 -6.30 12.98 13.13
CA PHE A 37 -6.07 11.61 12.63
C PHE A 37 -6.54 11.44 11.18
N VAL A 38 -6.15 10.31 10.59
CA VAL A 38 -6.52 9.91 9.23
C VAL A 38 -7.54 8.78 9.31
N LEU A 39 -8.65 8.90 8.57
CA LEU A 39 -9.68 7.87 8.43
C LEU A 39 -9.82 7.46 6.97
N GLU A 40 -9.89 6.16 6.71
CA GLU A 40 -10.37 5.64 5.43
C GLU A 40 -11.77 5.08 5.60
N TYR A 41 -12.70 5.51 4.75
CA TYR A 41 -14.09 5.06 4.75
C TYR A 41 -14.67 5.12 3.33
N ARG A 42 -15.80 4.46 3.12
CA ARG A 42 -16.50 4.47 1.84
C ARG A 42 -17.58 5.55 1.84
N ILE A 43 -17.79 6.19 0.69
CA ILE A 43 -18.95 7.04 0.41
C ILE A 43 -19.77 6.48 -0.75
N LEU A 44 -21.06 6.81 -0.77
CA LEU A 44 -21.95 6.68 -1.92
C LEU A 44 -21.99 8.04 -2.63
N ARG A 45 -21.35 8.13 -3.79
CA ARG A 45 -21.30 9.40 -4.52
C ARG A 45 -22.68 9.75 -5.07
N ALA A 46 -23.23 10.89 -4.65
CA ALA A 46 -24.60 11.28 -4.98
C ALA A 46 -24.90 11.30 -6.50
N SER A 47 -23.92 11.66 -7.34
CA SER A 47 -24.10 11.81 -8.78
C SER A 47 -24.32 10.50 -9.56
N ASP A 48 -23.79 9.38 -9.07
CA ASP A 48 -23.81 8.10 -9.79
C ASP A 48 -23.99 6.87 -8.90
N GLN A 49 -24.19 7.08 -7.59
CA GLN A 49 -24.37 6.05 -6.58
C GLN A 49 -23.24 5.02 -6.51
N LEU A 50 -22.08 5.31 -7.11
CA LEU A 50 -20.92 4.43 -7.03
C LEU A 50 -20.24 4.60 -5.67
N VAL A 51 -19.80 3.47 -5.13
CA VAL A 51 -18.98 3.44 -3.93
C VAL A 51 -17.62 4.04 -4.25
N ARG A 52 -17.21 5.05 -3.49
CA ARG A 52 -15.88 5.64 -3.53
C ARG A 52 -15.17 5.40 -2.20
N ARG A 53 -13.89 5.02 -2.25
CA ARG A 53 -13.07 4.97 -1.03
C ARG A 53 -12.45 6.35 -0.83
N ILE A 54 -12.61 6.92 0.36
CA ILE A 54 -12.08 8.23 0.71
C ILE A 54 -11.09 8.06 1.86
N ARG A 55 -9.94 8.75 1.75
CA ARG A 55 -9.02 8.97 2.86
C ARG A 55 -9.15 10.42 3.30
N ASP A 56 -9.69 10.63 4.50
CA ASP A 56 -9.79 11.95 5.11
C ASP A 56 -8.70 12.14 6.17
N THR A 57 -8.05 13.30 6.12
CA THR A 57 -7.23 13.80 7.24
C THR A 57 -8.02 14.84 7.99
N PHE A 58 -8.46 14.51 9.21
CA PHE A 58 -9.23 15.42 10.06
C PHE A 58 -8.34 16.15 11.05
N PHE A 59 -8.59 17.45 11.22
CA PHE A 59 -7.88 18.29 12.18
C PHE A 59 -8.82 19.32 12.80
N SER A 60 -8.52 19.69 14.05
CA SER A 60 -9.29 20.67 14.82
C SER A 60 -8.68 22.06 14.68
N ILE A 61 -9.50 23.05 14.35
CA ILE A 61 -9.11 24.46 14.34
C ILE A 61 -9.57 25.09 15.67
N PRO A 62 -8.64 25.50 16.56
CA PRO A 62 -9.00 26.25 17.75
C PRO A 62 -9.45 27.67 17.40
N GLY A 63 -10.45 28.16 18.13
CA GLY A 63 -10.88 29.55 18.14
C GLY A 63 -9.92 30.43 18.94
N VAL A 64 -10.10 31.74 18.81
CA VAL A 64 -9.29 32.77 19.50
C VAL A 64 -9.43 32.67 21.04
N ASP A 65 -10.52 32.06 21.51
CA ASP A 65 -10.83 31.77 22.92
C ASP A 65 -10.25 30.43 23.42
N GLY A 66 -9.48 29.72 22.58
CA GLY A 66 -8.92 28.40 22.89
C GLY A 66 -9.93 27.25 22.82
N ARG A 67 -11.20 27.50 22.48
CA ARG A 67 -12.21 26.45 22.26
C ARG A 67 -12.18 26.01 20.81
N ILE A 68 -12.34 24.71 20.55
CA ILE A 68 -12.38 24.18 19.17
C ILE A 68 -13.55 24.82 18.42
N ARG A 69 -13.23 25.55 17.35
CA ARG A 69 -14.19 26.29 16.54
C ARG A 69 -14.74 25.42 15.41
N SER A 70 -13.91 24.56 14.83
CA SER A 70 -14.30 23.71 13.69
C SER A 70 -13.42 22.46 13.60
N ALA A 71 -14.00 21.34 13.18
CA ALA A 71 -13.26 20.23 12.62
C ALA A 71 -13.32 20.32 11.10
N VAL A 72 -12.19 20.11 10.43
CA VAL A 72 -12.10 20.15 8.97
C VAL A 72 -11.34 18.93 8.49
N GLY A 73 -11.73 18.44 7.31
CA GLY A 73 -11.15 17.28 6.66
C GLY A 73 -10.54 17.65 5.31
N ILE A 74 -9.38 17.08 4.98
CA ILE A 74 -8.90 17.02 3.59
C ILE A 74 -9.28 15.65 3.05
N ALA A 75 -10.21 15.63 2.10
CA ALA A 75 -10.72 14.41 1.48
C ALA A 75 -9.97 14.06 0.20
N GLN A 76 -9.37 12.87 0.18
CA GLN A 76 -8.74 12.30 -1.00
C GLN A 76 -9.56 11.10 -1.50
N ASP A 77 -10.02 11.14 -2.75
CA ASP A 77 -10.58 9.96 -3.42
C ASP A 77 -9.46 8.95 -3.68
N VAL A 78 -9.54 7.81 -2.99
CA VAL A 78 -8.64 6.66 -3.06
C VAL A 78 -9.36 5.45 -3.68
N THR A 79 -10.45 5.66 -4.42
CA THR A 79 -11.21 4.58 -5.09
C THR A 79 -10.35 3.82 -6.10
N VAL A 80 -9.47 4.53 -6.80
CA VAL A 80 -8.48 3.95 -7.73
C VAL A 80 -7.13 3.69 -7.07
N ASP A 81 -6.94 4.06 -5.80
CA ASP A 81 -5.80 3.59 -5.01
C ASP A 81 -6.16 2.19 -4.51
N THR A 82 -6.00 1.22 -5.40
CA THR A 82 -6.25 -0.20 -5.13
C THR A 82 -5.32 -0.76 -4.05
N GLY A 83 -4.31 0.00 -3.61
CA GLY A 83 -3.21 -0.50 -2.79
C GLY A 83 -2.29 -1.47 -3.55
N LEU A 84 -2.58 -1.74 -4.83
CA LEU A 84 -1.83 -2.65 -5.69
C LEU A 84 -0.62 -1.93 -6.26
N ARG A 85 0.39 -1.71 -5.42
CA ARG A 85 1.66 -1.08 -5.82
C ARG A 85 2.70 -2.16 -6.03
N ALA A 86 3.33 -2.14 -7.19
CA ALA A 86 4.47 -3.00 -7.49
C ALA A 86 5.71 -2.14 -7.80
N TYR A 87 6.83 -2.48 -7.19
CA TYR A 87 8.12 -1.86 -7.40
C TYR A 87 9.00 -2.84 -8.15
N VAL A 88 9.29 -2.55 -9.41
CA VAL A 88 10.07 -3.47 -10.25
C VAL A 88 11.51 -3.03 -10.25
N VAL A 89 12.41 -3.92 -9.85
CA VAL A 89 13.85 -3.72 -9.96
C VAL A 89 14.37 -4.73 -10.95
N ALA A 90 14.86 -4.24 -12.09
CA ALA A 90 15.58 -5.05 -13.05
C ALA A 90 17.02 -4.56 -13.14
N VAL A 91 17.95 -5.36 -12.63
CA VAL A 91 19.38 -5.23 -12.97
C VAL A 91 19.55 -5.80 -14.38
N GLY A 92 20.29 -5.10 -15.25
CA GLY A 92 20.80 -5.58 -16.55
C GLY A 92 19.80 -5.83 -17.70
N ASP A 93 18.71 -6.57 -17.49
CA ASP A 93 17.82 -7.08 -18.56
C ASP A 93 16.56 -6.22 -18.79
N VAL A 94 16.61 -5.34 -19.81
CA VAL A 94 15.50 -4.46 -20.22
C VAL A 94 14.29 -5.25 -20.76
N PRO A 95 14.43 -6.28 -21.63
CA PRO A 95 13.31 -7.11 -22.06
C PRO A 95 12.53 -7.77 -20.92
N ARG A 96 13.23 -8.37 -19.93
CA ARG A 96 12.56 -9.01 -18.78
C ARG A 96 11.80 -8.00 -17.95
N ARG A 97 12.38 -6.82 -17.73
CA ARG A 97 11.71 -5.72 -17.07
C ARG A 97 10.39 -5.37 -17.75
N GLY A 98 10.41 -5.23 -19.08
CA GLY A 98 9.21 -4.94 -19.86
C GLY A 98 8.10 -5.98 -19.67
N LEU A 99 8.45 -7.27 -19.70
CA LEU A 99 7.48 -8.34 -19.49
C LEU A 99 6.80 -8.27 -18.11
N VAL A 100 7.59 -8.01 -17.06
CA VAL A 100 7.08 -7.88 -15.68
C VAL A 100 6.22 -6.62 -15.55
N ASP A 101 6.70 -5.49 -16.06
CA ASP A 101 5.98 -4.22 -16.04
C ASP A 101 4.63 -4.36 -16.75
N ASP A 102 4.61 -4.94 -17.95
CA ASP A 102 3.40 -5.12 -18.77
C ASP A 102 2.38 -6.05 -18.09
N ALA A 103 2.83 -7.19 -17.55
CA ALA A 103 1.96 -8.15 -16.88
C ALA A 103 1.26 -7.55 -15.65
N LEU A 104 2.02 -6.78 -14.85
CA LEU A 104 1.50 -6.11 -13.66
C LEU A 104 0.58 -4.95 -14.03
N GLN A 105 0.95 -4.12 -15.01
CA GLN A 105 0.10 -3.01 -15.46
C GLN A 105 -1.23 -3.51 -16.06
N ALA A 106 -1.19 -4.58 -16.88
CA ALA A 106 -2.40 -5.19 -17.43
C ALA A 106 -3.36 -5.71 -16.35
N SER A 107 -2.84 -5.97 -15.14
CA SER A 107 -3.61 -6.43 -13.98
C SER A 107 -3.98 -5.30 -13.02
N GLY A 108 -3.74 -4.03 -13.39
CA GLY A 108 -4.16 -2.86 -12.63
C GLY A 108 -3.21 -2.41 -11.52
N TYR A 109 -1.95 -2.87 -11.52
CA TYR A 109 -0.95 -2.43 -10.55
C TYR A 109 -0.36 -1.07 -10.93
N GLU A 110 -0.14 -0.22 -9.91
CA GLU A 110 0.72 0.95 -10.04
C GLU A 110 2.17 0.46 -10.01
N VAL A 111 2.80 0.39 -11.19
CA VAL A 111 4.18 -0.10 -11.33
C VAL A 111 5.17 1.06 -11.33
N ARG A 112 6.14 1.04 -10.41
CA ARG A 112 7.28 1.95 -10.43
C ARG A 112 8.58 1.17 -10.56
N ALA A 113 9.35 1.49 -11.59
CA ALA A 113 10.63 0.85 -11.83
C ALA A 113 11.80 1.59 -11.16
N PHE A 114 12.82 0.83 -10.78
CA PHE A 114 14.10 1.32 -10.28
C PHE A 114 15.24 0.76 -11.12
N ALA A 115 16.29 1.57 -11.31
CA ALA A 115 17.46 1.20 -12.09
C ALA A 115 18.39 0.20 -11.37
N SER A 116 18.29 0.06 -10.04
CA SER A 116 19.09 -0.86 -9.24
C SER A 116 18.45 -1.10 -7.87
N GLY A 117 18.90 -2.16 -7.20
CA GLY A 117 18.50 -2.43 -5.81
C GLY A 117 18.90 -1.30 -4.86
N GLN A 118 20.06 -0.69 -5.07
CA GLN A 118 20.52 0.45 -4.28
C GLN A 118 19.57 1.66 -4.40
N ALA A 119 19.14 2.00 -5.61
CA ALA A 119 18.20 3.09 -5.84
C ALA A 119 16.83 2.84 -5.19
N LEU A 120 16.40 1.57 -5.11
CA LEU A 120 15.22 1.19 -4.36
C LEU A 120 15.43 1.35 -2.85
N LEU A 121 16.55 0.86 -2.31
CA LEU A 121 16.86 0.90 -0.89
C LEU A 121 16.92 2.33 -0.34
N GLU A 122 17.52 3.26 -1.09
CA GLU A 122 17.56 4.69 -0.74
C GLU A 122 16.16 5.30 -0.58
N MET A 123 15.19 4.81 -1.35
CA MET A 123 13.81 5.32 -1.33
C MET A 123 12.88 4.51 -0.43
N ALA A 124 13.25 3.29 -0.04
CA ALA A 124 12.36 2.29 0.56
C ALA A 124 11.58 2.79 1.77
N GLY A 125 12.22 3.57 2.66
CA GLY A 125 11.57 4.12 3.86
C GLY A 125 10.49 5.19 3.58
N SER A 126 10.46 5.76 2.38
CA SER A 126 9.45 6.74 1.95
C SER A 126 8.43 6.16 0.97
N LEU A 127 8.61 4.89 0.56
CA LEU A 127 7.65 4.21 -0.31
C LEU A 127 6.41 3.83 0.49
N LYS A 128 5.26 3.91 -0.19
CA LYS A 128 4.03 3.36 0.33
C LYS A 128 4.14 1.83 0.38
N PRO A 129 3.37 1.16 1.26
CA PRO A 129 3.30 -0.30 1.25
C PRO A 129 2.99 -0.84 -0.15
N GLY A 130 3.69 -1.90 -0.54
CA GLY A 130 3.62 -2.45 -1.89
C GLY A 130 4.48 -3.71 -2.01
N CYS A 131 4.55 -4.32 -3.19
CA CYS A 131 5.36 -5.50 -3.42
C CYS A 131 6.57 -5.15 -4.29
N VAL A 132 7.75 -5.65 -3.96
CA VAL A 132 8.93 -5.51 -4.80
C VAL A 132 9.08 -6.76 -5.66
N VAL A 133 9.23 -6.59 -6.97
CA VAL A 133 9.63 -7.66 -7.89
C VAL A 133 11.07 -7.40 -8.28
N PHE A 134 11.97 -8.28 -7.84
CA PHE A 134 13.40 -8.10 -7.99
C PHE A 134 14.00 -9.15 -8.92
N ASN A 135 14.55 -8.72 -10.07
CA ASN A 135 15.27 -9.60 -10.99
C ASN A 135 16.70 -9.84 -10.47
N LEU A 136 16.97 -11.07 -10.04
CA LEU A 136 18.30 -11.54 -9.66
C LEU A 136 19.05 -11.96 -10.93
N GLU A 137 20.13 -11.24 -11.25
CA GLU A 137 21.07 -11.68 -12.29
C GLU A 137 22.23 -12.45 -11.68
N GLU A 138 22.67 -12.04 -10.49
CA GLU A 138 23.74 -12.66 -9.74
C GLU A 138 23.30 -13.08 -8.33
N ALA A 139 24.00 -14.05 -7.75
CA ALA A 139 23.74 -14.47 -6.37
C ALA A 139 24.01 -13.35 -5.34
N SER A 140 24.85 -12.38 -5.67
CA SER A 140 25.14 -11.18 -4.88
C SER A 140 23.93 -10.27 -4.71
N ASP A 141 22.98 -10.30 -5.65
CA ASP A 141 21.79 -9.45 -5.64
C ASP A 141 20.80 -9.79 -4.52
N ILE A 142 20.91 -10.99 -3.96
CA ILE A 142 20.06 -11.51 -2.88
C ILE A 142 20.11 -10.60 -1.63
N VAL A 143 21.21 -9.84 -1.46
CA VAL A 143 21.41 -8.91 -0.34
C VAL A 143 20.29 -7.87 -0.25
N VAL A 144 19.75 -7.40 -1.38
CA VAL A 144 18.67 -6.41 -1.41
C VAL A 144 17.42 -6.89 -0.66
N ALA A 145 17.08 -8.17 -0.78
CA ALA A 145 15.95 -8.75 -0.06
C ALA A 145 16.16 -8.71 1.46
N SER A 146 17.40 -8.95 1.90
CA SER A 146 17.76 -8.91 3.32
C SER A 146 17.71 -7.50 3.90
N GLU A 147 18.18 -6.51 3.14
CA GLU A 147 18.17 -5.12 3.57
C GLU A 147 16.74 -4.55 3.63
N LEU A 148 15.91 -4.84 2.63
CA LEU A 148 14.50 -4.43 2.65
C LEU A 148 13.75 -5.06 3.82
N LYS A 149 13.97 -6.35 4.10
CA LYS A 149 13.39 -7.02 5.26
C LYS A 149 13.86 -6.41 6.58
N ALA A 150 15.14 -6.06 6.69
CA ALA A 150 15.70 -5.42 7.87
C ALA A 150 15.15 -4.00 8.09
N SER A 151 14.84 -3.29 7.00
CA SER A 151 14.31 -1.92 7.04
C SER A 151 12.89 -1.82 7.61
N ARG A 152 12.18 -2.95 7.77
CA ARG A 152 10.74 -3.02 8.11
C ARG A 152 9.85 -2.19 7.19
N ALA A 153 10.33 -1.83 6.01
CA ALA A 153 9.48 -1.31 4.97
C ALA A 153 8.45 -2.40 4.65
N HIS A 154 7.17 -2.03 4.56
CA HIS A 154 6.07 -2.93 4.18
C HIS A 154 6.17 -3.28 2.68
N LEU A 155 7.30 -3.88 2.30
CA LEU A 155 7.80 -4.11 0.95
C LEU A 155 8.34 -5.55 0.83
N PRO A 156 7.48 -6.58 0.90
CA PRO A 156 7.89 -7.95 0.61
C PRO A 156 8.53 -8.04 -0.79
N VAL A 157 9.55 -8.88 -0.89
CA VAL A 157 10.35 -9.04 -2.10
C VAL A 157 10.05 -10.38 -2.75
N VAL A 158 9.50 -10.35 -3.95
CA VAL A 158 9.37 -11.49 -4.86
C VAL A 158 10.59 -11.49 -5.76
N ALA A 159 11.46 -12.49 -5.60
CA ALA A 159 12.64 -12.62 -6.43
C ALA A 159 12.31 -13.36 -7.72
N VAL A 160 12.90 -12.93 -8.83
CA VAL A 160 12.78 -13.57 -10.14
C VAL A 160 14.19 -13.85 -10.65
N GLY A 161 14.48 -15.05 -11.16
CA GLY A 161 15.82 -15.35 -11.67
C GLY A 161 15.97 -16.78 -12.16
N ALA A 162 17.16 -17.14 -12.62
CA ALA A 162 17.48 -18.52 -13.02
C ALA A 162 18.29 -19.20 -11.92
N SER A 163 17.89 -20.41 -11.50
CA SER A 163 18.67 -21.17 -10.50
C SER A 163 20.00 -21.69 -11.07
N GLY A 164 20.10 -21.79 -12.41
CA GLY A 164 21.27 -22.38 -13.08
C GLY A 164 21.49 -23.86 -12.74
N GLY A 165 20.48 -24.56 -12.22
CA GLY A 165 20.59 -25.93 -11.74
C GLY A 165 21.07 -26.07 -10.29
N ASP A 166 21.28 -24.97 -9.57
CA ASP A 166 21.55 -24.99 -8.14
C ASP A 166 20.24 -25.12 -7.34
N VAL A 167 19.94 -26.35 -6.93
CA VAL A 167 18.76 -26.70 -6.12
C VAL A 167 18.71 -25.90 -4.80
N GLY A 168 19.86 -25.45 -4.28
CA GLY A 168 19.94 -24.65 -3.07
C GLY A 168 19.70 -23.15 -3.28
N PHE A 169 19.65 -22.67 -4.52
CA PHE A 169 19.56 -21.24 -4.83
C PHE A 169 18.27 -20.63 -4.29
N GLY A 170 17.11 -21.22 -4.62
CA GLY A 170 15.82 -20.76 -4.12
C GLY A 170 15.76 -20.71 -2.59
N VAL A 171 16.32 -21.73 -1.92
CA VAL A 171 16.39 -21.75 -0.44
C VAL A 171 17.21 -20.57 0.11
N ARG A 172 18.32 -20.20 -0.55
CA ARG A 172 19.13 -19.04 -0.12
C ARG A 172 18.40 -17.72 -0.34
N VAL A 173 17.69 -17.58 -1.46
CA VAL A 173 16.83 -16.42 -1.77
C VAL A 173 15.76 -16.24 -0.68
N MET A 174 15.06 -17.32 -0.33
CA MET A 174 14.05 -17.31 0.74
C MET A 174 14.65 -16.97 2.11
N LYS A 175 15.80 -17.58 2.45
CA LYS A 175 16.49 -17.30 3.72
C LYS A 175 16.96 -15.86 3.84
N ALA A 176 17.33 -15.23 2.73
CA ALA A 176 17.72 -13.84 2.71
C ALA A 176 16.56 -12.88 2.95
N GLY A 177 15.31 -13.31 2.77
CA GLY A 177 14.14 -12.52 3.11
C GLY A 177 13.15 -12.29 1.98
N ALA A 178 13.39 -12.89 0.81
CA ALA A 178 12.35 -12.95 -0.21
C ALA A 178 11.13 -13.72 0.33
N VAL A 179 9.93 -13.28 -0.05
CA VAL A 179 8.68 -13.97 0.27
C VAL A 179 8.40 -15.11 -0.70
N ASP A 180 8.98 -15.05 -1.89
CA ASP A 180 8.91 -16.12 -2.89
C ASP A 180 10.05 -15.97 -3.91
N PHE A 181 10.33 -17.04 -4.65
CA PHE A 181 11.27 -17.07 -5.76
C PHE A 181 10.63 -17.71 -7.00
N LEU A 182 10.57 -16.95 -8.10
CA LEU A 182 10.05 -17.39 -9.38
C LEU A 182 11.20 -17.70 -10.34
N GLU A 183 11.33 -18.98 -10.67
CA GLU A 183 12.34 -19.45 -11.60
C GLU A 183 11.97 -19.11 -13.06
N LEU A 184 12.96 -18.69 -13.84
CA LEU A 184 12.80 -18.43 -15.26
C LEU A 184 12.72 -19.75 -16.07
N PRO A 185 11.86 -19.82 -17.11
CA PRO A 185 11.07 -18.74 -17.72
C PRO A 185 9.86 -18.30 -16.89
N LEU A 186 9.65 -16.98 -16.80
CA LEU A 186 8.58 -16.41 -15.96
C LEU A 186 7.19 -16.62 -16.58
N ALA A 187 6.31 -17.29 -15.85
CA ALA A 187 4.88 -17.35 -16.17
C ALA A 187 4.16 -16.10 -15.58
N PRO A 188 3.49 -15.27 -16.40
CA PRO A 188 2.77 -14.10 -15.91
C PRO A 188 1.74 -14.41 -14.81
N GLU A 189 1.04 -15.54 -14.91
CA GLU A 189 0.03 -15.96 -13.94
C GLU A 189 0.65 -16.26 -12.57
N ALA A 190 1.84 -16.87 -12.56
CA ALA A 190 2.59 -17.16 -11.34
C ALA A 190 3.07 -15.86 -10.69
N LEU A 191 3.63 -14.93 -11.48
CA LEU A 191 4.00 -13.60 -11.00
C LEU A 191 2.82 -12.89 -10.33
N LEU A 192 1.68 -12.82 -11.02
CA LEU A 192 0.50 -12.13 -10.53
C LEU A 192 -0.06 -12.76 -9.26
N LEU A 193 -0.10 -14.09 -9.19
CA LEU A 193 -0.56 -14.80 -8.01
C LEU A 193 0.35 -14.53 -6.80
N THR A 194 1.66 -14.61 -6.99
CA THR A 194 2.65 -14.39 -5.92
C THR A 194 2.59 -12.94 -5.43
N VAL A 195 2.57 -11.95 -6.33
CA VAL A 195 2.46 -10.53 -5.97
C VAL A 195 1.14 -10.24 -5.24
N LYS A 196 0.02 -10.80 -5.71
CA LYS A 196 -1.28 -10.65 -5.04
C LYS A 196 -1.27 -11.23 -3.63
N THR A 197 -0.65 -12.38 -3.46
CA THR A 197 -0.52 -13.05 -2.15
C THR A 197 0.33 -12.22 -1.20
N ALA A 198 1.49 -11.73 -1.66
CA ALA A 198 2.36 -10.87 -0.88
C ALA A 198 1.67 -9.59 -0.40
N LEU A 199 0.89 -8.93 -1.26
CA LEU A 199 0.12 -7.74 -0.88
C LEU A 199 -1.01 -8.04 0.11
N ALA A 200 -1.69 -9.18 -0.04
CA ALA A 200 -2.75 -9.58 0.89
C ALA A 200 -2.20 -9.79 2.31
N GLU A 201 -0.97 -10.32 2.44
CA GLU A 201 -0.30 -10.47 3.73
C GLU A 201 0.03 -9.11 4.37
N ILE A 202 0.55 -8.15 3.59
CA ILE A 202 0.79 -6.78 4.08
C ILE A 202 -0.51 -6.18 4.62
N GLN A 203 -1.60 -6.33 3.87
CA GLN A 203 -2.90 -5.77 4.26
C GLN A 203 -3.39 -6.40 5.56
N ALA A 204 -3.31 -7.73 5.68
CA ALA A 204 -3.70 -8.44 6.89
C ALA A 204 -2.82 -8.04 8.10
N GLU A 205 -1.52 -7.85 7.91
CA GLU A 205 -0.60 -7.39 8.95
C GLU A 205 -0.95 -5.97 9.42
N ALA A 206 -1.23 -5.06 8.48
CA ALA A 206 -1.64 -3.69 8.76
C ALA A 206 -3.01 -3.62 9.47
N ASP A 207 -3.94 -4.52 9.14
CA ASP A 207 -5.24 -4.61 9.79
C ASP A 207 -5.11 -5.09 11.24
N ARG A 208 -4.27 -6.12 11.48
CA ARG A 208 -3.98 -6.61 12.85
C ARG A 208 -3.28 -5.56 13.70
N ALA A 209 -2.36 -4.78 13.12
CA ALA A 209 -1.67 -3.71 13.83
C ALA A 209 -2.60 -2.57 14.25
N ARG A 210 -3.66 -2.31 13.46
CA ARG A 210 -4.69 -1.30 13.77
C ARG A 210 -5.69 -1.73 14.84
N GLN A 211 -5.81 -3.04 15.09
CA GLN A 211 -6.74 -3.63 16.07
C GLN A 211 -6.12 -3.85 17.46
N ARG A 212 -4.85 -3.49 17.66
CA ARG A 212 -4.10 -3.60 18.92
C ARG A 212 -3.87 -2.22 19.54
#